data_AF-A0A819MZY2-F1
#
_entry.id   AF-A0A819MZY2-F1
#
_cell.length_a   1.000
_cell.length_b   1.000
_cell.length_c   1.000
_cell.angle_alpha   90.00
_cell.angle_beta   90.00
_cell.angle_gamma   90.00
#
_symmetry.space_group_name_H-M   'P 1'
#
loop_
_entity.id
_entity.type
_entity.pdbx_description
1 polymer ?
#
loop_
_entity_poly.entity_id
_entity_poly.type
_entity_poly.pdbx_seq_one_letter_code
_entity_poly.pdbx_strand_id
1 'polypeptide(L)'
;MFDAKNMMAACDTRHGRYLTVAAIFCGRMSIKEVDDQMLNVQNKNSSYFVEWIPNNVKTAVCDIPPRGLKMAATFIDNSTAIQELFKRISEQFIAMFRRKIFLHWYTGVGIDEMEFTEAESNMNDLVSEYQQYQDATAEEEGEGDEVEEEEEQHA
;
A
#
# COMPACT_ATOMS: atom_id res chain seq x y z
N MET A 1 -16.31 3.46 1.99
CA MET A 1 -15.01 3.26 1.32
C MET A 1 -14.10 2.36 2.15
N PHE A 2 -13.77 2.71 3.41
CA PHE A 2 -12.87 1.93 4.30
C PHE A 2 -13.38 0.55 4.77
N ASP A 3 -14.49 0.04 4.23
CA ASP A 3 -14.94 -1.31 4.53
C ASP A 3 -14.22 -2.26 3.56
N ALA A 4 -13.58 -3.30 4.10
CA ALA A 4 -12.83 -4.32 3.34
C ALA A 4 -13.64 -4.92 2.18
N LYS A 5 -14.98 -4.96 2.27
CA LYS A 5 -15.86 -5.45 1.19
C LYS A 5 -15.86 -4.59 -0.07
N ASN A 6 -15.40 -3.33 0.02
CA ASN A 6 -15.29 -2.43 -1.13
C ASN A 6 -13.89 -2.42 -1.74
N MET A 7 -12.94 -3.17 -1.16
CA MET A 7 -11.58 -3.26 -1.71
C MET A 7 -11.55 -4.13 -2.95
N MET A 8 -10.79 -3.68 -3.94
CA MET A 8 -10.60 -4.40 -5.20
C MET A 8 -9.42 -5.38 -5.13
N ALA A 9 -8.54 -5.21 -4.14
CA ALA A 9 -7.54 -6.19 -3.76
C ALA A 9 -8.09 -7.05 -2.62
N ALA A 10 -7.93 -8.37 -2.73
CA ALA A 10 -8.37 -9.32 -1.70
C ALA A 10 -7.38 -9.38 -0.53
N CYS A 11 -7.37 -8.30 0.27
CA CYS A 11 -6.62 -8.11 1.51
C CYS A 11 -7.48 -7.30 2.50
N ASP A 12 -7.32 -7.54 3.81
CA ASP A 12 -8.01 -6.77 4.85
C ASP A 12 -7.08 -5.67 5.39
N THR A 13 -7.41 -4.41 5.13
CA THR A 13 -6.59 -3.27 5.57
C THR A 13 -6.48 -3.13 7.09
N ARG A 14 -7.32 -3.84 7.86
CA ARG A 14 -7.23 -3.86 9.33
C ARG A 14 -6.10 -4.76 9.84
N HIS A 15 -5.54 -5.62 9.00
CA HIS A 15 -4.36 -6.42 9.35
C HIS A 15 -3.04 -5.69 9.07
N GLY A 16 -3.12 -4.46 8.56
CA GLY A 16 -1.96 -3.61 8.34
C GLY A 16 -2.22 -2.16 8.69
N ARG A 17 -1.38 -1.27 8.17
CA ARG A 17 -1.45 0.17 8.37
C ARG A 17 -1.46 0.88 7.02
N TYR A 18 -2.18 1.99 6.94
CA TYR A 18 -2.19 2.91 5.82
C TYR A 18 -0.94 3.77 5.89
N LEU A 19 -0.08 3.67 4.88
CA LEU A 19 1.04 4.57 4.64
C LEU A 19 0.51 5.89 4.11
N THR A 20 -0.24 5.85 3.00
CA THR A 20 -0.90 7.00 2.39
C THR A 20 -2.26 6.62 1.82
N VAL A 21 -3.15 7.62 1.72
CA VAL A 21 -4.51 7.44 1.22
C VAL A 21 -4.88 8.63 0.33
N ALA A 22 -5.47 8.34 -0.82
CA ALA A 22 -6.16 9.29 -1.66
C ALA A 22 -7.62 8.88 -1.87
N ALA A 23 -8.54 9.84 -1.70
CA ALA A 23 -9.96 9.64 -1.90
C ALA A 23 -10.50 10.66 -2.89
N ILE A 24 -11.03 10.20 -4.03
CA ILE A 24 -11.58 11.05 -5.07
C ILE A 24 -13.10 10.89 -5.06
N PHE A 25 -13.81 11.94 -4.67
CA PHE A 25 -15.26 11.97 -4.64
C PHE A 25 -15.81 12.63 -5.90
N CYS A 26 -16.76 12.00 -6.57
CA CYS A 26 -17.38 12.50 -7.79
C CYS A 26 -18.89 12.71 -7.58
N GLY A 27 -19.38 13.92 -7.88
CA GLY A 27 -20.78 14.34 -7.70
C GLY A 27 -20.89 15.62 -6.88
N ARG A 28 -22.08 16.25 -6.90
CA ARG A 28 -22.32 17.48 -6.14
C ARG A 28 -22.38 17.18 -4.63
N MET A 29 -21.39 17.66 -3.90
CA MET A 29 -21.30 17.51 -2.44
C MET A 29 -20.57 18.70 -1.81
N SER A 30 -20.76 18.86 -0.49
CA SER A 30 -20.04 19.89 0.28
C SER A 30 -18.61 19.42 0.55
N ILE A 31 -17.62 20.20 0.10
CA ILE A 31 -16.20 19.93 0.37
C ILE A 31 -15.95 19.84 1.89
N LYS A 32 -16.56 20.76 2.66
CA LYS A 32 -16.46 20.75 4.13
C LYS A 32 -16.94 19.43 4.73
N GLU A 33 -18.05 18.90 4.22
CA GLU A 33 -18.59 17.63 4.74
C GLU A 33 -17.67 16.45 4.42
N VAL A 34 -17.06 16.45 3.23
CA VAL A 34 -16.05 15.45 2.86
C VAL A 34 -14.86 15.49 3.82
N ASP A 35 -14.33 16.68 4.08
CA ASP A 35 -13.18 16.85 4.98
C ASP A 35 -13.52 16.45 6.43
N ASP A 36 -14.69 16.87 6.93
CA ASP A 36 -15.17 16.51 8.27
C ASP A 36 -15.32 14.98 8.43
N GLN A 37 -15.86 14.29 7.42
CA GLN A 37 -16.01 12.83 7.44
C GLN A 37 -14.66 12.10 7.37
N MET A 38 -13.74 12.59 6.53
CA MET A 38 -12.43 11.98 6.38
C MET A 38 -11.56 12.16 7.63
N LEU A 39 -11.68 13.29 8.31
CA LEU A 39 -11.05 13.53 9.61
C LEU A 39 -11.66 12.62 10.70
N ASN A 40 -12.98 12.46 10.73
CA ASN A 40 -13.67 11.58 11.68
C ASN A 40 -13.22 10.11 11.54
N VAL A 41 -13.04 9.64 10.31
CA VAL A 41 -12.53 8.28 10.06
C VAL A 41 -11.11 8.13 10.60
N GLN A 42 -10.22 9.07 10.30
CA GLN A 42 -8.84 9.05 10.79
C GLN A 42 -8.79 9.04 12.33
N ASN A 43 -9.56 9.93 12.98
CA ASN A 43 -9.58 10.02 14.45
C ASN A 43 -10.09 8.74 15.13
N LYS A 44 -11.10 8.08 14.56
CA LYS A 44 -11.64 6.83 15.12
C LYS A 44 -10.75 5.62 14.92
N ASN A 45 -9.88 5.67 13.91
CA ASN A 45 -9.11 4.53 13.41
C ASN A 45 -7.61 4.87 13.37
N SER A 46 -7.15 5.80 14.22
CA SER A 46 -5.82 6.40 14.13
C SER A 46 -4.69 5.38 14.16
N SER A 47 -4.86 4.28 14.90
CA SER A 47 -3.90 3.17 14.97
C SER A 47 -3.62 2.50 13.61
N TYR A 48 -4.59 2.54 12.69
CA TYR A 48 -4.43 1.97 11.35
C TYR A 48 -3.74 2.93 10.38
N PHE A 49 -3.42 4.16 10.77
CA PHE A 49 -2.63 5.10 9.98
C PHE A 49 -1.24 5.19 10.60
N VAL A 50 -0.20 5.26 9.77
CA VAL A 50 1.15 5.50 10.29
C VAL A 50 1.28 6.93 10.82
N GLU A 51 1.89 7.09 11.99
CA GLU A 51 2.06 8.43 12.59
C GLU A 51 3.25 9.21 12.02
N TRP A 52 4.25 8.53 11.47
CA TRP A 52 5.49 9.13 10.96
C TRP A 52 5.32 9.79 9.57
N ILE A 53 4.22 9.51 8.84
CA ILE A 53 3.82 10.28 7.66
C ILE A 53 2.73 11.29 8.04
N PRO A 54 3.06 12.56 8.28
CA PRO A 54 2.05 13.55 8.67
C PRO A 54 1.09 13.84 7.51
N ASN A 55 -0.20 14.03 7.83
CA ASN A 55 -1.25 14.39 6.87
C ASN A 55 -1.31 13.46 5.64
N ASN A 56 -1.15 12.15 5.87
CA ASN A 56 -1.05 11.11 4.83
C ASN A 56 -2.35 10.77 4.09
N VAL A 57 -3.47 11.39 4.48
CA VAL A 57 -4.77 11.25 3.81
C VAL A 57 -5.08 12.52 3.02
N LYS A 58 -5.33 12.37 1.72
CA LYS A 58 -5.73 13.47 0.82
C LYS A 58 -7.05 13.18 0.13
N THR A 59 -7.84 14.22 -0.06
CA THR A 59 -9.17 14.18 -0.66
C THR A 59 -9.19 15.07 -1.90
N ALA A 60 -9.96 14.67 -2.91
CA ALA A 60 -10.27 15.48 -4.07
C ALA A 60 -11.76 15.36 -4.38
N VAL A 61 -12.36 16.44 -4.88
CA VAL A 61 -13.78 16.49 -5.26
C VAL A 61 -13.91 16.90 -6.72
N CYS A 62 -14.70 16.15 -7.48
CA CYS A 62 -15.06 16.42 -8.86
C CYS A 62 -16.58 16.57 -8.96
N ASP A 63 -17.05 17.69 -9.53
CA ASP A 63 -18.49 17.96 -9.63
C ASP A 63 -19.22 17.06 -10.64
N ILE A 64 -18.48 16.38 -11.52
CA ILE A 64 -19.03 15.54 -12.59
C ILE A 64 -19.10 14.08 -12.12
N PRO A 65 -20.30 13.51 -11.89
CA PRO A 65 -20.43 12.13 -11.49
C PRO A 65 -20.27 11.17 -12.69
N PRO A 66 -19.88 9.91 -12.45
CA PRO A 66 -19.84 8.89 -13.49
C PRO A 66 -21.25 8.51 -14.00
N ARG A 67 -21.31 7.93 -15.20
CA ARG A 67 -22.58 7.58 -15.86
C ARG A 67 -23.39 6.61 -15.02
N GLY A 68 -24.66 6.95 -14.77
CA GLY A 68 -25.61 6.10 -14.04
C GLY A 68 -25.56 6.23 -12.52
N LEU A 69 -24.67 7.07 -11.97
CA LEU A 69 -24.57 7.33 -10.53
C LEU A 69 -24.73 8.83 -10.25
N LYS A 70 -25.30 9.16 -9.09
CA LYS A 70 -25.39 10.55 -8.61
C LYS A 70 -24.15 10.97 -7.82
N MET A 71 -23.54 10.00 -7.14
CA MET A 71 -22.32 10.15 -6.35
C MET A 71 -21.49 8.88 -6.47
N ALA A 72 -20.18 9.04 -6.47
CA ALA A 72 -19.22 7.95 -6.39
C ALA A 72 -18.00 8.40 -5.59
N ALA A 73 -17.25 7.44 -5.05
CA ALA A 73 -15.96 7.69 -4.44
C ALA A 73 -14.98 6.62 -4.93
N THR A 74 -13.79 7.05 -5.34
CA THR A 74 -12.67 6.17 -5.67
C THR A 74 -11.67 6.25 -4.53
N PHE A 75 -11.29 5.10 -4.01
CA PHE A 75 -10.32 4.97 -2.94
C PHE A 75 -9.03 4.39 -3.51
N ILE A 76 -7.92 5.06 -3.23
CA ILE A 76 -6.58 4.62 -3.60
C ILE A 76 -5.78 4.65 -2.31
N ASP A 77 -5.42 3.49 -1.80
CA ASP A 77 -4.62 3.36 -0.60
C ASP A 77 -3.28 2.69 -0.90
N ASN A 78 -2.27 3.15 -0.18
CA ASN A 78 -1.02 2.45 -0.01
C ASN A 78 -1.02 1.89 1.42
N SER A 79 -1.40 0.61 1.55
CA SER A 79 -1.48 -0.09 2.83
C SER A 79 -0.51 -1.25 2.89
N THR A 80 0.14 -1.44 4.04
CA THR A 80 1.02 -2.59 4.30
C THR A 80 0.27 -3.92 4.25
N ALA A 81 -1.07 -3.92 4.34
CA ALA A 81 -1.91 -5.11 4.22
C ALA A 81 -1.82 -5.79 2.83
N ILE A 82 -1.32 -5.09 1.80
CA ILE A 82 -1.11 -5.67 0.47
C ILE A 82 -0.16 -6.87 0.49
N GLN A 83 0.71 -6.96 1.51
CA GLN A 83 1.58 -8.12 1.73
C GLN A 83 0.82 -9.44 1.81
N GLU A 84 -0.45 -9.47 2.26
CA GLU A 84 -1.27 -10.68 2.29
C GLU A 84 -1.50 -11.26 0.88
N LEU A 85 -1.68 -10.39 -0.11
CA LEU A 85 -1.85 -10.79 -1.50
C LEU A 85 -0.56 -11.41 -2.03
N PHE A 86 0.58 -10.79 -1.75
CA PHE A 86 1.89 -11.30 -2.13
C PHE A 86 2.21 -12.63 -1.44
N LYS A 87 1.96 -12.77 -0.14
CA LYS A 87 2.10 -14.04 0.59
C LYS A 87 1.28 -15.15 -0.06
N ARG A 88 0.01 -14.89 -0.41
CA ARG A 88 -0.86 -15.87 -1.07
C ARG A 88 -0.35 -16.31 -2.45
N ILE A 89 0.16 -15.36 -3.25
CA ILE A 89 0.76 -15.70 -4.56
C ILE A 89 2.05 -16.49 -4.36
N SER A 90 2.89 -16.09 -3.42
CA SER A 90 4.15 -16.78 -3.07
C SER A 90 3.89 -18.23 -2.64
N GLU A 91 2.93 -18.47 -1.77
CA GLU A 91 2.55 -19.83 -1.34
C GLU A 91 2.13 -20.74 -2.51
N GLN A 92 1.31 -20.21 -3.44
CA GLN A 92 0.89 -20.94 -4.63
C GLN A 92 2.05 -21.22 -5.58
N PHE A 93 2.91 -20.20 -5.78
CA PHE A 93 4.12 -20.32 -6.58
C PHE A 93 5.04 -21.42 -6.02
N ILE A 94 5.37 -21.37 -4.73
CA ILE A 94 6.24 -22.34 -4.06
C ILE A 94 5.70 -23.75 -4.20
N ALA A 95 4.39 -23.93 -4.01
CA ALA A 95 3.74 -25.24 -4.13
C ALA A 95 3.88 -25.84 -5.54
N MET A 96 3.83 -25.01 -6.58
CA MET A 96 4.02 -25.43 -7.97
C MET A 96 5.50 -25.63 -8.33
N PHE A 97 6.35 -24.66 -7.97
CA PHE A 97 7.76 -24.62 -8.34
C PHE A 97 8.54 -25.78 -7.72
N ARG A 98 8.29 -26.10 -6.44
CA ARG A 98 8.89 -27.29 -5.78
C ARG A 98 8.59 -28.61 -6.47
N ARG A 99 7.45 -28.70 -7.18
CA ARG A 99 7.05 -29.88 -7.95
C ARG A 99 7.43 -29.78 -9.43
N LYS A 100 8.11 -28.70 -9.82
CA LYS A 100 8.48 -28.36 -11.21
C LYS A 100 7.29 -28.42 -12.17
N ILE A 101 6.09 -28.08 -11.70
CA ILE A 101 4.87 -28.12 -12.52
C ILE A 101 4.92 -27.01 -13.56
N PHE A 102 4.74 -27.37 -14.83
CA PHE A 102 4.80 -26.47 -16.00
C PHE A 102 6.12 -25.72 -16.22
N LEU A 103 7.15 -25.96 -15.40
CA LEU A 103 8.45 -25.26 -15.48
C LEU A 103 9.09 -25.35 -16.89
N HIS A 104 8.94 -26.51 -17.55
CA HIS A 104 9.47 -26.74 -18.90
C HIS A 104 8.96 -25.76 -19.98
N TRP A 105 7.79 -25.13 -19.79
CA TRP A 105 7.29 -24.14 -20.75
C TRP A 105 8.10 -22.85 -20.72
N TYR A 106 8.68 -22.55 -19.55
CA TYR A 106 9.50 -21.36 -19.35
C TYR A 106 10.96 -21.64 -19.69
N THR A 107 11.51 -22.75 -19.20
CA THR A 107 12.90 -23.13 -19.52
C THR A 107 13.08 -23.47 -21.00
N GLY A 108 12.03 -23.95 -21.68
CA GLY A 108 12.03 -24.16 -23.13
C GLY A 108 12.13 -22.87 -23.96
N VAL A 109 11.81 -21.71 -23.39
CA VAL A 109 11.97 -20.38 -24.02
C VAL A 109 13.34 -19.77 -23.68
N GLY A 110 14.10 -20.38 -22.76
CA GLY A 110 15.45 -19.96 -22.38
C GLY A 110 15.56 -19.29 -21.01
N ILE A 111 14.51 -19.30 -20.19
CA ILE A 111 14.53 -18.81 -18.81
C ILE A 111 15.29 -19.80 -17.93
N ASP A 112 16.27 -19.34 -17.14
CA ASP A 112 16.99 -20.20 -16.20
C ASP A 112 16.10 -20.53 -14.98
N GLU A 113 16.21 -21.75 -14.44
CA GLU A 113 15.54 -22.13 -13.19
C GLU A 113 15.99 -21.24 -12.01
N MET A 114 17.21 -20.69 -12.07
CA MET A 114 17.69 -19.72 -11.07
C MET A 114 16.88 -18.41 -11.06
N GLU A 115 16.39 -17.94 -12.21
CA GLU A 115 15.55 -16.72 -12.28
C GLU A 115 14.24 -16.87 -11.49
N PHE A 116 13.70 -18.09 -11.40
CA PHE A 116 12.54 -18.38 -10.56
C PHE A 116 12.84 -18.28 -9.06
N THR A 117 14.05 -18.68 -8.67
CA THR A 117 14.49 -18.60 -7.27
C THR A 117 14.76 -17.15 -6.88
N GLU A 118 15.32 -16.36 -7.79
CA GLU A 118 15.49 -14.91 -7.61
C GLU A 118 14.14 -14.21 -7.47
N ALA A 119 13.16 -14.53 -8.33
CA ALA A 119 11.80 -14.00 -8.23
C ALA A 119 11.11 -14.37 -6.91
N GLU A 120 11.28 -15.60 -6.42
CA GLU A 120 10.81 -16.03 -5.09
C GLU A 120 11.45 -15.18 -3.98
N SER A 121 12.78 -14.99 -4.03
CA SER A 121 13.52 -14.17 -3.06
C SER A 121 12.99 -12.74 -3.05
N ASN A 122 12.89 -12.08 -4.21
CA ASN A 122 12.42 -10.70 -4.29
C ASN A 122 11.00 -10.53 -3.77
N MET A 123 10.13 -11.52 -4.00
CA MET A 123 8.78 -11.52 -3.45
C MET A 123 8.79 -11.57 -1.91
N ASN A 124 9.66 -12.40 -1.33
CA ASN A 124 9.80 -12.51 0.13
C ASN A 124 10.44 -11.26 0.74
N ASP A 125 11.39 -10.64 0.04
CA ASP A 125 12.02 -9.38 0.45
C ASP A 125 10.96 -8.25 0.50
N LEU A 126 10.13 -8.12 -0.55
CA LEU A 126 9.04 -7.16 -0.59
C LEU A 126 8.03 -7.35 0.55
N VAL A 127 7.66 -8.60 0.84
CA VAL A 127 6.78 -8.92 1.97
C VAL A 127 7.42 -8.51 3.31
N SER A 128 8.72 -8.72 3.45
CA SER A 128 9.46 -8.37 4.67
C SER A 128 9.56 -6.86 4.85
N GLU A 129 9.76 -6.12 3.76
CA GLU A 129 9.77 -4.65 3.76
C GLU A 129 8.41 -4.08 4.22
N TYR A 130 7.29 -4.61 3.71
CA TYR A 130 5.97 -4.20 4.20
C TYR A 130 5.74 -4.53 5.68
N GLN A 131 6.26 -5.67 6.16
CA GLN A 131 6.17 -6.04 7.56
C GLN A 131 6.97 -5.07 8.44
N GLN A 132 8.17 -4.68 8.00
CA GLN A 132 9.00 -3.70 8.70
C GLN A 132 8.28 -2.36 8.87
N TYR A 133 7.71 -1.79 7.81
CA TYR A 133 6.96 -0.54 7.90
C TYR A 133 5.65 -0.64 8.69
N GLN A 134 5.06 -1.82 8.74
CA GLN A 134 3.86 -2.06 9.53
C GLN A 134 4.15 -1.99 11.02
N ASP A 135 5.31 -2.52 11.44
CA ASP A 135 5.73 -2.59 12.84
C ASP A 135 6.47 -1.32 13.29
N ALA A 136 6.95 -0.50 12.34
CA ALA A 136 7.65 0.76 12.62
C ALA A 136 6.80 1.76 13.40
N THR A 137 7.45 2.46 14.33
CA THR A 137 6.86 3.54 15.14
C THR A 137 7.63 4.85 14.97
N ALA A 138 6.97 6.00 15.17
CA ALA A 138 7.63 7.31 15.02
C ALA A 138 8.82 7.54 15.98
N GLU A 139 8.95 6.77 17.05
CA GLU A 139 10.07 6.87 17.99
C GLU A 139 11.37 6.27 17.42
N GLU A 140 11.28 5.39 16.41
CA GLU A 140 12.42 4.67 15.83
C GLU A 140 13.14 5.44 14.72
N GLU A 141 12.53 6.49 14.14
CA GLU A 141 13.16 7.34 13.10
C GLU A 141 14.08 8.45 13.66
N GLY A 142 14.10 8.65 14.99
CA GLY A 142 14.86 9.74 15.63
C GLY A 142 16.38 9.56 15.70
N GLU A 143 16.93 8.41 15.30
CA GLU A 143 18.37 8.11 15.40
C GLU A 143 19.11 8.09 14.03
N GLY A 144 18.43 8.43 12.93
CA GLY A 144 18.91 8.06 11.58
C GLY A 144 19.40 9.16 10.62
N ASP A 145 19.08 10.44 10.83
CA ASP A 145 19.37 11.50 9.85
C ASP A 145 20.02 12.75 10.49
N GLU A 146 21.28 12.62 10.93
CA GLU A 146 22.21 13.75 10.92
C GLU A 146 22.93 13.77 9.57
N VAL A 147 22.27 14.34 8.55
CA VAL A 147 22.95 14.69 7.31
C VAL A 147 23.80 15.94 7.60
N GLU A 148 25.12 15.75 7.68
CA GLU A 148 26.10 16.84 7.78
C GLU A 148 25.93 17.80 6.59
N GLU A 149 25.36 18.99 6.83
CA GLU A 149 25.44 20.11 5.90
C GLU A 149 26.87 20.69 5.96
N GLU A 150 27.74 20.29 5.03
CA GLU A 150 29.01 20.98 4.78
C GLU A 150 28.73 22.37 4.17
N GLU A 151 28.81 23.42 4.99
CA GLU A 151 28.86 24.81 4.51
C GLU A 151 30.18 25.07 3.76
N GLU A 152 30.16 25.09 2.43
CA GLU A 152 31.23 25.67 1.60
C GLU A 152 31.30 27.19 1.84
N GLN A 153 32.24 27.62 2.69
CA GLN A 153 32.61 29.01 2.85
C GLN A 153 33.37 29.52 1.61
N HIS A 154 32.68 30.28 0.75
CA HIS A 154 33.32 31.17 -0.20
C HIS A 154 33.76 32.47 0.49
N ALA A 155 35.07 32.70 0.53
CA ALA A 155 35.69 34.02 0.72
C ALA A 155 36.90 34.16 -0.20
#